data_AF-A0A9D6YZ84-F1
#
_entry.id   AF-A0A9D6YZ84-F1
#
_cell.length_a   1.000
_cell.length_b   1.000
_cell.length_c   1.000
_cell.angle_alpha   90.00
_cell.angle_beta   90.00
_cell.angle_gamma   90.00
#
_symmetry.space_group_name_H-M   'P 1'
#
loop_
_entity.id
_entity.type
_entity.pdbx_description
1 polymer ?
#
loop_
_entity_poly.entity_id
_entity_poly.type
_entity_poly.pdbx_seq_one_letter_code
_entity_poly.pdbx_strand_id
1 'polypeptide(L)'
;MLLVFAVCSRQTSQAGSGMAFWYYGVMAMRKMTFSVPEPLAAQLLCRVASRDRSRFVSEALAARLAERDAELIRACEVANQDLDVAEIEKEFDGMGDEMAEPWR
;
A
#
# COMPACT_ATOMS: atom_id res chain seq x y z
N MET A 1 3.66 -20.97 -17.72
CA MET A 1 4.50 -21.38 -16.57
C MET A 1 3.97 -20.70 -15.31
N LEU A 2 3.65 -21.44 -14.23
CA LEU A 2 3.13 -20.84 -12.98
C LEU A 2 4.31 -20.39 -12.11
N LEU A 3 4.45 -19.09 -11.87
CA LEU A 3 5.46 -18.56 -10.95
C LEU A 3 4.84 -18.32 -9.58
N VAL A 4 5.43 -18.95 -8.58
CA VAL A 4 4.96 -18.95 -7.20
C VAL A 4 5.90 -18.07 -6.38
N PHE A 5 5.42 -16.94 -5.88
CA PHE A 5 6.20 -16.01 -5.09
C PHE A 5 5.67 -15.88 -3.67
N ALA A 6 6.60 -15.69 -2.73
CA ALA A 6 6.31 -15.46 -1.33
C ALA A 6 6.73 -14.01 -0.99
N VAL A 7 5.76 -13.10 -0.89
CA VAL A 7 6.03 -11.67 -0.65
C VAL A 7 6.40 -11.47 0.82
N CYS A 8 7.54 -10.81 1.10
CA CYS A 8 8.00 -10.50 2.46
C CYS A 8 7.93 -8.99 2.67
N SER A 9 6.85 -8.49 3.27
CA SER A 9 6.66 -7.07 3.61
C SER A 9 7.08 -6.81 5.06
N ARG A 10 8.04 -5.90 5.27
CA ARG A 10 8.41 -5.40 6.60
C ARG A 10 7.45 -4.25 6.94
N GLN A 11 6.50 -4.49 7.84
CA GLN A 11 5.56 -3.46 8.31
C GLN A 11 5.72 -3.27 9.82
N THR A 12 6.16 -2.07 10.21
CA THR A 12 6.09 -1.53 11.55
C THR A 12 4.68 -1.00 11.78
N SER A 13 3.97 -1.52 12.79
CA SER A 13 3.10 -0.72 13.69
C SER A 13 2.45 -1.57 14.77
N GLN A 14 2.20 -0.90 15.90
CA GLN A 14 1.97 -1.39 17.25
C GLN A 14 0.58 -1.98 17.54
N ALA A 15 0.60 -2.98 18.42
CA ALA A 15 -0.27 -3.29 19.57
C ALA A 15 -1.81 -3.19 19.47
N GLY A 16 -2.45 -4.35 19.67
CA GLY A 16 -3.83 -4.50 20.14
C GLY A 16 -4.01 -5.89 20.75
N SER A 17 -4.18 -5.94 22.06
CA SER A 17 -4.18 -7.16 22.90
C SER A 17 -5.35 -8.11 22.60
N GLY A 18 -5.05 -9.37 22.32
CA GLY A 18 -6.07 -10.43 22.26
C GLY A 18 -5.59 -11.74 21.62
N MET A 19 -5.32 -12.74 22.45
CA MET A 19 -5.14 -14.17 22.12
C MET A 19 -3.81 -14.59 21.46
N ALA A 20 -2.85 -14.89 22.34
CA ALA A 20 -1.57 -15.51 22.05
C ALA A 20 -1.71 -17.01 21.72
N PHE A 21 -2.09 -17.33 20.49
CA PHE A 21 -2.00 -18.70 19.96
C PHE A 21 -1.04 -18.70 18.75
N TRP A 22 0.23 -19.02 19.02
CA TRP A 22 1.27 -19.40 18.05
C TRP A 22 1.67 -18.35 17.00
N TYR A 23 2.53 -17.41 17.39
CA TYR A 23 3.22 -16.46 16.49
C TYR A 23 4.74 -16.53 16.64
N TYR A 24 5.32 -17.73 16.73
CA TYR A 24 6.77 -17.91 16.64
C TYR A 24 7.17 -18.25 15.19
N GLY A 25 7.43 -17.22 14.38
CA GLY A 25 8.22 -17.34 13.15
C GLY A 25 7.51 -17.15 11.81
N VAL A 26 6.18 -17.09 11.75
CA VAL A 26 5.44 -16.82 10.51
C VAL A 26 4.95 -15.38 10.54
N MET A 27 5.80 -14.45 10.08
CA MET A 27 5.30 -13.15 9.63
C MET A 27 4.22 -13.37 8.56
N ALA A 28 3.18 -12.53 8.55
CA ALA A 28 2.00 -12.61 7.68
C ALA A 28 2.35 -12.67 6.17
N MET A 29 2.75 -13.84 5.68
CA MET A 29 3.20 -14.05 4.32
C MET A 29 2.07 -14.68 3.51
N ARG A 30 1.61 -13.98 2.47
CA ARG A 30 0.59 -14.50 1.55
C ARG A 30 1.24 -14.96 0.26
N LYS A 31 1.13 -16.25 -0.02
CA LYS A 31 1.63 -16.87 -1.25
C LYS A 31 0.69 -16.54 -2.41
N MET A 32 1.23 -16.02 -3.51
CA MET A 32 0.47 -15.67 -4.71
C MET A 32 1.11 -16.31 -5.94
N THR A 33 0.26 -16.65 -6.91
CA THR A 33 0.70 -17.23 -8.18
C THR A 33 0.21 -16.34 -9.32
N PHE A 34 1.13 -15.94 -10.19
CA PHE A 34 0.82 -15.07 -11.33
C PHE A 34 1.20 -15.76 -12.63
N SER A 35 0.43 -15.47 -13.67
CA SER A 35 0.80 -15.79 -15.04
C SER A 35 1.45 -14.56 -15.66
N VAL A 36 2.58 -14.76 -16.32
CA VAL A 36 3.31 -13.70 -17.04
C VAL A 36 3.62 -14.17 -18.46
N PRO A 37 3.81 -13.26 -19.42
CA PRO A 37 4.20 -13.62 -20.78
C PRO A 37 5.50 -14.43 -20.80
N GLU A 38 5.57 -15.46 -21.65
CA GLU A 38 6.72 -16.37 -21.74
C GLU A 38 8.07 -15.64 -21.96
N PRO A 39 8.18 -14.62 -22.83
CA PRO A 39 9.44 -13.89 -23.01
C PRO A 39 9.91 -13.17 -21.74
N LEU A 40 8.98 -12.74 -20.89
CA LEU A 40 9.30 -12.10 -19.61
C LEU A 40 9.68 -13.15 -18.56
N ALA A 41 8.98 -14.29 -18.54
CA ALA A 41 9.32 -15.41 -17.67
C ALA A 41 10.75 -15.89 -17.93
N ALA A 42 11.12 -16.10 -19.20
CA ALA A 42 12.45 -16.54 -19.60
C ALA A 42 13.54 -15.56 -19.13
N GLN A 43 13.29 -14.25 -19.29
CA GLN A 43 14.19 -13.20 -18.83
C GLN A 43 14.37 -13.21 -17.31
N LEU A 44 13.28 -13.35 -16.55
CA LEU A 44 13.33 -13.43 -15.09
C LEU A 44 14.11 -14.67 -14.63
N LEU A 45 13.82 -15.84 -15.20
CA LEU A 45 14.47 -17.10 -14.81
C LEU A 45 15.96 -17.12 -15.16
N CYS A 46 16.34 -16.51 -16.28
CA CYS A 46 17.72 -16.44 -16.74
C CYS A 46 18.55 -15.48 -15.89
N ARG A 47 17.97 -14.33 -15.49
CA ARG A 47 18.72 -13.26 -14.80
C ARG A 47 18.65 -13.32 -13.28
N VAL A 48 17.60 -13.93 -12.71
CA VAL A 48 17.36 -13.93 -11.26
C VAL A 48 17.46 -15.35 -10.70
N ALA A 49 18.43 -15.54 -9.80
CA ALA A 49 18.64 -16.79 -9.09
C ALA A 49 17.39 -17.20 -8.30
N SER A 50 17.10 -18.50 -8.23
CA SER A 50 15.85 -19.00 -7.65
C SER A 50 15.56 -18.50 -6.23
N ARG A 51 16.60 -18.31 -5.41
CA ARG A 51 16.48 -17.79 -4.03
C ARG A 51 16.04 -16.33 -3.95
N ASP A 52 16.32 -15.55 -4.99
CA ASP A 52 16.08 -14.10 -5.01
C ASP A 52 14.79 -13.73 -5.76
N ARG A 53 14.13 -14.69 -6.42
CA ARG A 53 12.94 -14.45 -7.26
C ARG A 53 11.78 -13.83 -6.50
N SER A 54 11.46 -14.35 -5.32
CA SER A 54 10.40 -13.78 -4.46
C SER A 54 10.74 -12.37 -4.00
N ARG A 55 12.01 -12.14 -3.61
CA ARG A 55 12.50 -10.84 -3.19
C ARG A 55 12.42 -9.82 -4.33
N PHE A 56 12.93 -10.20 -5.50
CA PHE A 56 12.90 -9.37 -6.72
C PHE A 56 11.48 -8.92 -7.06
N VAL A 57 10.52 -9.85 -7.06
CA VAL A 57 9.12 -9.51 -7.35
C VAL A 57 8.50 -8.64 -6.26
N SER A 58 8.78 -8.91 -4.98
CA SER A 58 8.28 -8.07 -3.89
C SER A 58 8.84 -6.65 -3.94
N GLU A 59 10.12 -6.47 -4.26
CA GLU A 59 10.74 -5.15 -4.39
C GLU A 59 10.19 -4.40 -5.60
N ALA A 60 10.02 -5.08 -6.74
CA ALA A 60 9.40 -4.50 -7.93
C ALA A 60 7.94 -4.07 -7.68
N LEU A 61 7.16 -4.89 -6.97
CA LEU A 61 5.78 -4.55 -6.59
C LEU A 61 5.73 -3.37 -5.62
N ALA A 62 6.58 -3.35 -4.60
CA ALA A 62 6.64 -2.26 -3.63
C ALA A 62 6.98 -0.93 -4.31
N ALA A 63 7.96 -0.93 -5.23
CA ALA A 63 8.32 0.26 -6.00
C ALA A 63 7.15 0.77 -6.85
N ARG A 64 6.45 -0.12 -7.57
CA ARG A 64 5.31 0.26 -8.42
C ARG A 64 4.10 0.77 -7.63
N LEU A 65 3.83 0.20 -6.46
CA LEU A 65 2.76 0.70 -5.60
C LEU A 65 3.12 2.08 -5.03
N ALA A 66 4.36 2.28 -4.57
CA ALA A 66 4.79 3.59 -4.09
C ALA A 66 4.74 4.68 -5.18
N GLU A 67 5.09 4.35 -6.43
CA GLU A 67 4.94 5.26 -7.57
C GLU A 67 3.47 5.65 -7.80
N ARG A 68 2.55 4.68 -7.74
CA ARG A 68 1.10 4.90 -7.89
C ARG A 68 0.55 5.79 -6.78
N ASP A 69 0.94 5.52 -5.53
CA ASP A 69 0.52 6.31 -4.37
C ASP A 69 1.01 7.76 -4.50
N ALA A 70 2.26 7.97 -4.93
CA ALA A 70 2.80 9.30 -5.16
C ALA A 70 2.07 10.05 -6.29
N GLU A 71 1.65 9.36 -7.34
CA GLU A 71 0.83 9.95 -8.40
C GLU A 71 -0.57 10.31 -7.91
N LEU A 72 -1.18 9.46 -7.09
CA LEU A 72 -2.48 9.74 -6.48
C LEU A 72 -2.40 10.95 -5.54
N ILE A 73 -1.39 11.02 -4.67
CA ILE A 73 -1.17 12.16 -3.77
C ILE A 73 -1.05 13.45 -4.59
N ARG A 74 -0.24 13.45 -5.65
CA ARG A 74 -0.10 14.62 -6.53
C ARG A 74 -1.42 15.01 -7.19
N ALA A 75 -2.21 14.04 -7.66
CA ALA A 75 -3.51 14.33 -8.26
C ALA A 75 -4.47 14.95 -7.22
N CYS A 76 -4.47 14.45 -5.99
CA CYS A 76 -5.24 15.03 -4.89
C CYS A 76 -4.75 16.44 -4.54
N GLU A 77 -3.44 16.68 -4.47
CA GLU A 77 -2.87 18.01 -4.21
C GLU A 77 -3.28 19.02 -5.28
N VAL A 78 -3.26 18.63 -6.55
CA VAL A 78 -3.73 19.48 -7.65
C VAL A 78 -5.22 19.77 -7.55
N ALA A 79 -6.04 18.77 -7.22
CA ALA A 79 -7.48 18.95 -7.04
C ALA A 79 -7.81 19.83 -5.82
N ASN A 80 -7.03 19.74 -4.73
CA ASN A 80 -7.22 20.57 -3.54
C ASN A 80 -6.73 22.02 -3.75
N GLN A 81 -5.90 22.27 -4.76
CA GLN A 81 -5.51 23.63 -5.17
C GLN A 81 -6.55 24.31 -6.06
N ASP A 82 -7.70 23.65 -6.31
CA ASP A 82 -8.82 24.26 -7.00
C ASP A 82 -9.44 25.38 -6.14
N LEU A 83 -9.54 26.58 -6.72
CA LEU A 83 -9.96 27.80 -6.05
C LEU A 83 -11.41 27.70 -5.53
N ASP A 84 -12.24 26.91 -6.21
CA ASP A 84 -13.62 26.68 -5.81
C ASP A 84 -13.69 25.87 -4.50
N VAL A 85 -12.77 24.93 -4.28
CA VAL A 85 -12.67 24.15 -3.03
C VAL A 85 -12.18 25.02 -1.89
N ALA A 86 -11.19 25.87 -2.13
CA ALA A 86 -10.66 26.81 -1.13
C ALA A 86 -11.70 27.87 -0.70
N GLU A 87 -12.58 28.29 -1.60
CA GLU A 87 -13.69 29.19 -1.27
C GLU A 87 -14.77 28.50 -0.44
N ILE A 88 -15.08 27.23 -0.73
CA ILE A 88 -15.99 26.39 0.07
C ILE A 88 -15.42 26.10 1.47
N GLU A 89 -14.13 25.75 1.60
CA GLU A 89 -13.48 25.56 2.91
C GLU A 89 -13.54 26.83 3.76
N LYS A 90 -13.33 27.99 3.14
CA LYS A 90 -13.43 29.29 3.81
C LYS A 90 -14.87 29.64 4.23
N GLU A 91 -15.87 29.23 3.46
CA GLU A 91 -17.28 29.38 3.83
C GLU A 91 -17.63 28.48 5.04
N PHE A 92 -17.11 27.26 5.07
CA PHE A 92 -17.29 26.31 6.18
C PHE A 92 -16.55 26.73 7.46
N ASP A 93 -15.31 27.22 7.37
CA ASP A 93 -14.55 27.76 8.52
C ASP A 93 -15.22 29.03 9.11
N GLY A 94 -16.02 29.73 8.31
CA GLY A 94 -16.85 30.86 8.75
C GLY A 94 -18.14 30.45 9.45
N MET A 95 -18.57 29.20 9.31
CA MET A 95 -19.69 28.64 10.08
C MET A 95 -19.17 28.25 11.46
N GLY A 96 -19.35 29.13 12.45
CA GLY A 96 -19.03 28.81 13.83
C GLY A 96 -19.79 27.56 14.29
N ASP A 97 -19.07 26.61 14.89
CA ASP A 97 -19.66 25.46 15.56
C ASP A 97 -20.37 25.92 16.84
N GLU A 98 -21.54 26.55 16.67
CA GLU A 98 -22.49 26.86 17.73
C GLU A 98 -23.35 25.63 18.05
N MET A 99 -22.86 24.41 17.78
CA MET A 99 -23.44 23.21 18.36
C MET A 99 -22.77 22.97 19.71
N ALA A 100 -23.27 23.65 20.74
CA ALA A 100 -22.98 23.26 22.11
C ALA A 100 -23.49 21.82 22.32
N GLU A 101 -22.58 20.85 22.26
CA GLU A 101 -22.90 19.44 22.43
C GLU A 101 -23.64 19.21 23.76
N PRO A 102 -24.90 18.73 23.75
CA PRO A 102 -25.80 18.75 24.90
C PRO A 102 -25.64 17.54 25.83
N TRP A 103 -24.49 16.86 25.84
CA TRP A 103 -24.22 15.84 26.85
C TRP A 103 -23.37 16.43 27.98
N ARG A 104 -24.07 16.96 28.98
CA ARG A 104 -23.58 16.98 30.36
C ARG A 104 -23.99 15.70 31.08
#